data_AF-A0A950TKL3-F1
#
_entry.id   AF-A0A950TKL3-F1
#
_cell.length_a   1.000
_cell.length_b   1.000
_cell.length_c   1.000
_cell.angle_alpha   90.00
_cell.angle_beta   90.00
_cell.angle_gamma   90.00
#
_symmetry.space_group_name_H-M   'P 1'
#
loop_
_entity.id
_entity.type
_entity.pdbx_description
1 polymer ?
#
loop_
_entity_poly.entity_id
_entity_poly.type
_entity_poly.pdbx_seq_one_letter_code
_entity_poly.pdbx_strand_id
1 'polypeptide(L)'
;HGSFNRDQPPRDYWFYKRMAPVCHVLKVGFGTEPPGGDLKYPEICRQYFEDASAGATLIFQYYQNFHLRPASATRAQAISDYKRILRPGQRAIVDIAVLYPTTQMMLDMTGFPAGQLAFCSQGRAHFDYDLVDENMVGWNLLRRYKVLLHTSGKIFRQSTLTGIDHWIRAGGVMITYGAPNWQSLETQRMTGAAWMVLQNRNAAPPSMVQVAGGVQVFGLDKGTILSIPAGGIPDYLTKTVALLAVLASSQGKLQALRGFKARSDGKYDTVFPDGRLTFDTATFDTSFHS
;
A
#
# COMPACT_ATOMS: atom_id res chain seq x y z
N HIS A 1 17.89 -20.46 -6.70
CA HIS A 1 17.26 -19.15 -6.92
C HIS A 1 18.29 -18.05 -6.65
N GLY A 2 18.85 -17.47 -7.72
CA GLY A 2 19.98 -16.54 -7.66
C GLY A 2 19.61 -15.15 -7.14
N SER A 3 20.52 -14.58 -6.36
CA SER A 3 20.47 -13.35 -5.57
C SER A 3 20.48 -12.04 -6.39
N PHE A 4 19.74 -11.95 -7.50
CA PHE A 4 19.82 -10.81 -8.43
C PHE A 4 19.21 -9.48 -7.96
N ASN A 5 18.82 -9.33 -6.69
CA ASN A 5 18.02 -8.16 -6.28
C ASN A 5 18.19 -7.82 -4.76
N ARG A 6 19.42 -7.82 -4.23
CA ARG A 6 19.68 -7.42 -2.84
C ARG A 6 19.62 -5.91 -2.61
N ASP A 7 19.83 -5.12 -3.65
CA ASP A 7 20.13 -3.69 -3.49
C ASP A 7 18.90 -2.76 -3.55
N GLN A 8 17.67 -3.30 -3.63
CA GLN A 8 16.44 -2.48 -3.66
C GLN A 8 15.43 -2.89 -2.57
N PRO A 9 15.45 -2.25 -1.39
CA PRO A 9 14.44 -2.41 -0.36
C PRO A 9 13.15 -1.63 -0.65
N PRO A 10 11.98 -2.05 -0.11
CA PRO A 10 11.58 -3.37 0.38
C PRO A 10 10.81 -4.18 -0.68
N ARG A 11 11.30 -5.38 -1.00
CA ARG A 11 10.70 -6.26 -2.02
C ARG A 11 9.48 -7.04 -1.49
N ASP A 12 9.53 -7.50 -0.24
CA ASP A 12 8.58 -8.50 0.24
C ASP A 12 7.38 -7.89 0.97
N TYR A 13 7.56 -6.78 1.70
CA TYR A 13 6.46 -6.09 2.37
C TYR A 13 5.30 -5.78 1.43
N TRP A 14 5.62 -5.20 0.27
CA TRP A 14 4.64 -4.91 -0.78
C TRP A 14 3.81 -6.17 -1.10
N PHE A 15 4.45 -7.31 -1.32
CA PHE A 15 3.77 -8.56 -1.69
C PHE A 15 2.90 -9.08 -0.55
N TYR A 16 3.39 -9.03 0.69
CA TYR A 16 2.64 -9.43 1.89
C TYR A 16 1.40 -8.58 2.08
N LYS A 17 1.47 -7.29 1.76
CA LYS A 17 0.33 -6.37 1.83
C LYS A 17 -0.73 -6.63 0.75
N ARG A 18 -0.49 -7.54 -0.21
CA ARG A 18 -1.55 -8.14 -1.05
C ARG A 18 -2.20 -9.36 -0.39
N MET A 19 -1.43 -10.22 0.26
CA MET A 19 -1.97 -11.49 0.79
C MET A 19 -2.64 -11.31 2.14
N ALA A 20 -1.99 -10.58 3.05
CA ALA A 20 -2.43 -10.38 4.42
C ALA A 20 -3.88 -9.86 4.55
N PRO A 21 -4.34 -8.87 3.77
CA PRO A 21 -5.71 -8.37 3.88
C PRO A 21 -6.75 -9.47 3.62
N VAL A 22 -6.48 -10.36 2.65
CA VAL A 22 -7.36 -11.49 2.31
C VAL A 22 -7.33 -12.53 3.42
N CYS A 23 -6.15 -12.92 3.90
CA CYS A 23 -6.01 -13.86 5.01
C CYS A 23 -6.80 -13.40 6.24
N HIS A 24 -6.70 -12.11 6.59
CA HIS A 24 -7.46 -11.54 7.70
C HIS A 24 -8.97 -11.51 7.47
N VAL A 25 -9.44 -11.26 6.24
CA VAL A 25 -10.88 -11.32 5.92
C VAL A 25 -11.40 -12.74 6.10
N LEU A 26 -10.66 -13.72 5.59
CA LEU A 26 -11.03 -15.13 5.61
C LEU A 26 -10.74 -15.81 6.96
N LYS A 27 -10.10 -15.10 7.90
CA LYS A 27 -9.65 -15.63 9.20
C LYS A 27 -8.76 -16.87 9.05
N VAL A 28 -7.91 -16.87 8.02
CA VAL A 28 -6.89 -17.89 7.80
C VAL A 28 -5.53 -17.35 8.17
N GLY A 29 -4.64 -18.23 8.63
CA GLY A 29 -3.26 -17.86 8.93
C GLY A 29 -2.52 -17.34 7.69
N PHE A 30 -1.57 -16.45 7.91
CA PHE A 30 -0.65 -15.94 6.89
C PHE A 30 0.78 -16.31 7.29
N GLY A 31 1.49 -16.96 6.37
CA GLY A 31 2.87 -17.38 6.54
C GLY A 31 3.80 -16.64 5.60
N THR A 32 5.00 -16.28 6.05
CA THR A 32 6.02 -15.69 5.19
C THR A 32 7.30 -16.51 5.19
N GLU A 33 8.11 -16.29 4.15
CA GLU A 33 9.43 -16.90 3.98
C GLU A 33 10.43 -15.79 3.62
N PRO A 34 11.63 -15.78 4.22
CA PRO A 34 12.70 -14.84 3.87
C PRO A 34 13.09 -14.92 2.38
N PRO A 35 13.59 -13.83 1.78
CA PRO A 35 14.07 -13.83 0.40
C PRO A 35 15.34 -14.68 0.18
N GLY A 36 15.98 -15.18 1.23
CA GLY A 36 17.12 -16.08 1.15
C GLY A 36 17.70 -16.48 2.52
N GLY A 37 18.63 -17.42 2.51
CA GLY A 37 19.30 -17.95 3.71
C GLY A 37 20.55 -17.18 4.15
N ASP A 38 20.89 -16.07 3.52
CA ASP A 38 22.11 -15.31 3.83
C ASP A 38 21.86 -13.84 4.14
N LEU A 39 20.76 -13.57 4.84
CA LEU A 39 20.39 -12.24 5.29
C LEU A 39 21.37 -11.72 6.35
N LYS A 40 21.72 -10.45 6.23
CA LYS A 40 22.43 -9.66 7.23
C LYS A 40 21.48 -9.29 8.36
N TYR A 41 22.02 -8.94 9.52
CA TYR A 41 21.22 -8.57 10.70
C TYR A 41 20.17 -7.47 10.41
N PRO A 42 20.51 -6.35 9.74
CA PRO A 42 19.52 -5.34 9.37
C PRO A 42 18.36 -5.86 8.51
N GLU A 43 18.67 -6.78 7.59
CA GLU A 43 17.69 -7.37 6.68
C GLU A 43 16.73 -8.30 7.46
N ILE A 44 17.24 -9.06 8.43
CA ILE A 44 16.42 -9.89 9.33
C ILE A 44 15.50 -9.02 10.19
N CYS A 45 16.02 -7.98 10.86
CA CYS A 45 15.21 -7.11 11.70
C CYS A 45 14.09 -6.43 10.90
N ARG A 46 14.43 -5.96 9.70
CA ARG A 46 13.45 -5.36 8.79
C ARG A 46 12.39 -6.35 8.34
N GLN A 47 12.79 -7.54 7.88
CA GLN A 47 11.85 -8.59 7.47
C GLN A 47 10.87 -8.92 8.59
N TYR A 48 11.39 -9.13 9.80
CA TYR A 48 10.59 -9.40 10.99
C TYR A 48 9.59 -8.28 11.29
N PHE A 49 10.01 -7.02 11.25
CA PHE A 49 9.07 -5.90 11.36
C PHE A 49 8.01 -5.93 10.25
N GLU A 50 8.41 -6.19 9.01
CA GLU A 50 7.51 -6.23 7.84
C GLU A 50 6.48 -7.38 7.97
N ASP A 51 6.90 -8.55 8.42
CA ASP A 51 6.06 -9.71 8.70
C ASP A 51 5.05 -9.41 9.83
N ALA A 52 5.53 -8.84 10.94
CA ALA A 52 4.66 -8.45 12.06
C ALA A 52 3.66 -7.36 11.64
N SER A 53 4.12 -6.36 10.87
CA SER A 53 3.29 -5.28 10.32
C SER A 53 2.22 -5.80 9.35
N ALA A 54 2.53 -6.86 8.60
CA ALA A 54 1.57 -7.52 7.73
C ALA A 54 0.60 -8.43 8.51
N GLY A 55 0.85 -8.74 9.79
CA GLY A 55 0.03 -9.64 10.59
C GLY A 55 0.33 -11.13 10.34
N ALA A 56 1.57 -11.46 9.96
CA ALA A 56 2.00 -12.84 9.80
C ALA A 56 1.79 -13.64 11.11
N THR A 57 1.22 -14.83 10.96
CA THR A 57 1.02 -15.80 12.04
C THR A 57 2.08 -16.89 12.04
N LEU A 58 2.82 -17.03 10.95
CA LEU A 58 3.90 -17.98 10.77
C LEU A 58 5.03 -17.33 9.98
N ILE A 59 6.27 -17.56 10.39
CA ILE A 59 7.45 -17.22 9.60
C ILE A 59 8.31 -18.45 9.49
N PHE A 60 8.52 -18.88 8.25
CA PHE A 60 9.58 -19.80 7.93
C PHE A 60 10.92 -19.09 7.99
N GLN A 61 11.97 -19.76 8.44
CA GLN A 61 13.31 -19.20 8.42
C GLN A 61 14.34 -20.26 8.05
N TYR A 62 15.25 -19.90 7.14
CA TYR A 62 16.36 -20.76 6.75
C TYR A 62 17.35 -20.96 7.89
N TYR A 63 17.85 -22.17 8.05
CA TYR A 63 18.90 -22.50 9.03
C TYR A 63 20.09 -21.51 8.97
N GLN A 64 20.54 -21.17 7.77
CA GLN A 64 21.67 -20.28 7.54
C GLN A 64 21.47 -18.86 8.10
N ASN A 65 20.22 -18.38 8.20
CA ASN A 65 19.90 -17.11 8.84
C ASN A 65 20.11 -17.17 10.37
N PHE A 66 20.06 -18.36 10.99
CA PHE A 66 20.31 -18.55 12.43
C PHE A 66 21.80 -18.71 12.78
N HIS A 67 22.63 -19.27 11.89
CA HIS A 67 23.93 -19.85 12.26
C HIS A 67 25.18 -19.03 11.91
N LEU A 68 25.09 -17.95 11.11
CA LEU A 68 26.25 -17.09 10.84
C LEU A 68 26.40 -16.03 11.94
N ARG A 69 27.39 -16.21 12.82
CA ARG A 69 27.75 -15.28 13.91
C ARG A 69 28.33 -13.97 13.38
N PRO A 70 28.01 -12.82 14.01
CA PRO A 70 29.03 -11.80 14.25
C PRO A 70 29.21 -11.52 15.74
N ALA A 71 30.40 -11.03 16.09
CA ALA A 71 30.94 -10.95 17.45
C ALA A 71 30.32 -9.89 18.39
N SER A 72 29.26 -9.16 18.01
CA SER A 72 28.80 -8.03 18.84
C SER A 72 27.29 -7.70 18.88
N ALA A 73 26.42 -8.49 18.23
CA ALA A 73 24.98 -8.52 18.53
C ALA A 73 24.44 -9.85 17.98
N THR A 74 23.81 -10.65 18.83
CA THR A 74 23.48 -12.03 18.45
C THR A 74 22.17 -12.05 17.66
N ARG A 75 22.11 -12.77 16.53
CA ARG A 75 20.84 -13.00 15.80
C ARG A 75 19.76 -13.68 16.66
N ALA A 76 20.18 -14.32 17.76
CA ALA A 76 19.28 -14.80 18.82
C ALA A 76 18.51 -13.66 19.52
N GLN A 77 19.11 -12.47 19.71
CA GLN A 77 18.42 -11.27 20.18
C GLN A 77 17.36 -10.82 19.18
N ALA A 78 17.66 -10.77 17.88
CA ALA A 78 16.66 -10.42 16.86
C ALA A 78 15.43 -11.35 16.90
N ILE A 79 15.61 -12.66 17.11
CA ILE A 79 14.50 -13.62 17.25
C ILE A 79 13.73 -13.42 18.57
N SER A 80 14.45 -13.10 19.65
CA SER A 80 13.84 -12.82 20.95
C SER A 80 13.00 -11.55 20.91
N ASP A 81 13.55 -10.46 20.36
CA ASP A 81 12.86 -9.20 20.12
C ASP A 81 11.68 -9.40 19.18
N TYR A 82 11.84 -10.29 18.20
CA TYR A 82 10.78 -10.65 17.27
C TYR A 82 9.55 -11.27 17.93
N LYS A 83 9.75 -12.24 18.83
CA LYS A 83 8.63 -12.86 19.58
C LYS A 83 7.81 -11.82 20.35
N ARG A 84 8.43 -10.70 20.77
CA ARG A 84 7.77 -9.64 21.52
C ARG A 84 6.92 -8.72 20.65
N ILE A 85 7.18 -8.65 19.35
CA ILE A 85 6.48 -7.77 18.40
C ILE A 85 5.50 -8.49 17.49
N LEU A 86 5.52 -9.82 17.45
CA LEU A 86 4.50 -10.63 16.79
C LEU A 86 3.11 -10.34 17.36
N ARG A 87 2.14 -10.20 16.46
CA ARG A 87 0.73 -9.93 16.80
C ARG A 87 -0.20 -10.91 16.07
N PRO A 88 -0.10 -12.22 16.37
CA PRO A 88 -0.90 -13.22 15.67
C PRO A 88 -2.39 -12.95 15.87
N GLY A 89 -3.14 -12.93 14.77
CA GLY A 89 -4.59 -12.68 14.78
C GLY A 89 -4.98 -11.21 14.92
N GLN A 90 -4.04 -10.29 15.12
CA GLN A 90 -4.32 -8.86 15.02
C GLN A 90 -4.09 -8.37 13.60
N ARG A 91 -4.92 -7.40 13.19
CA ARG A 91 -4.85 -6.80 11.87
C ARG A 91 -4.40 -5.34 11.97
N ALA A 92 -3.42 -4.99 11.15
CA ALA A 92 -3.05 -3.61 10.90
C ALA A 92 -4.26 -2.79 10.42
N ILE A 93 -4.46 -1.61 11.02
CA ILE A 93 -5.46 -0.64 10.60
C ILE A 93 -4.87 0.20 9.48
N VAL A 94 -5.35 -0.05 8.26
CA VAL A 94 -4.85 0.58 7.05
C VAL A 94 -5.98 1.32 6.34
N ASP A 95 -5.82 2.62 6.17
CA ASP A 95 -6.81 3.48 5.51
C ASP A 95 -6.52 3.71 4.01
N ILE A 96 -5.31 3.36 3.55
CA ILE A 96 -4.82 3.61 2.18
C ILE A 96 -4.64 2.27 1.47
N ALA A 97 -5.29 2.11 0.33
CA ALA A 97 -5.08 0.99 -0.59
C ALA A 97 -4.27 1.44 -1.81
N VAL A 98 -3.49 0.54 -2.40
CA VAL A 98 -2.90 0.71 -3.74
C VAL A 98 -3.50 -0.34 -4.68
N LEU A 99 -4.06 0.10 -5.80
CA LEU A 99 -4.71 -0.77 -6.79
C LEU A 99 -3.67 -1.61 -7.54
N TYR A 100 -3.82 -2.94 -7.49
CA TYR A 100 -2.98 -3.91 -8.19
C TYR A 100 -3.65 -4.33 -9.52
N PRO A 101 -3.12 -3.93 -10.68
CA PRO A 101 -3.76 -4.13 -11.98
C PRO A 101 -3.53 -5.54 -12.55
N THR A 102 -4.15 -6.56 -11.94
CA THR A 102 -3.94 -7.98 -12.30
C THR A 102 -4.21 -8.29 -13.78
N THR A 103 -5.27 -7.74 -14.35
CA THR A 103 -5.65 -7.96 -15.76
C THR A 103 -4.57 -7.45 -16.70
N GLN A 104 -4.16 -6.19 -16.56
CA GLN A 104 -3.06 -5.63 -17.34
C GLN A 104 -1.79 -6.49 -17.22
N MET A 105 -1.42 -6.89 -15.99
CA MET A 105 -0.22 -7.70 -15.79
C MET A 105 -0.26 -9.04 -16.52
N MET A 106 -1.41 -9.72 -16.48
CA MET A 106 -1.59 -11.00 -17.18
C MET A 106 -1.50 -10.81 -18.69
N LEU A 107 -2.06 -9.72 -19.23
CA LEU A 107 -1.98 -9.39 -20.66
C LEU A 107 -0.55 -9.07 -21.11
N ASP A 108 0.18 -8.29 -20.31
CA ASP A 108 1.55 -7.89 -20.62
C ASP A 108 2.58 -9.00 -20.27
N MET A 109 2.14 -10.08 -19.64
CA MET A 109 3.00 -11.13 -19.07
C MET A 109 4.12 -10.56 -18.16
N THR A 110 3.81 -9.52 -17.38
CA THR A 110 4.78 -8.84 -16.52
C THR A 110 4.77 -9.42 -15.11
N GLY A 111 5.96 -9.51 -14.49
CA GLY A 111 6.08 -9.97 -13.10
C GLY A 111 5.62 -8.93 -12.06
N PHE A 112 5.68 -7.63 -12.40
CA PHE A 112 5.31 -6.54 -11.51
C PHE A 112 4.73 -5.35 -12.29
N PRO A 113 3.74 -4.62 -11.74
CA PRO A 113 3.23 -3.40 -12.34
C PRO A 113 4.32 -2.32 -12.40
N ALA A 114 4.44 -1.67 -13.56
CA ALA A 114 5.45 -0.64 -13.78
C ALA A 114 5.38 0.45 -12.70
N GLY A 115 6.54 0.77 -12.09
CA GLY A 115 6.70 1.83 -11.11
C GLY A 115 6.08 1.58 -9.73
N GLN A 116 5.23 0.56 -9.58
CA GLN A 116 4.45 0.36 -8.37
C GLN A 116 5.30 -0.14 -7.19
N LEU A 117 6.27 -1.03 -7.45
CA LEU A 117 7.22 -1.46 -6.42
C LEU A 117 8.00 -0.27 -5.85
N ALA A 118 8.49 0.62 -6.71
CA ALA A 118 9.21 1.83 -6.28
C ALA A 118 8.30 2.77 -5.47
N PHE A 119 7.06 2.97 -5.92
CA PHE A 119 6.07 3.79 -5.20
C PHE A 119 5.78 3.24 -3.81
N CYS A 120 5.51 1.94 -3.71
CA CYS A 120 5.15 1.28 -2.45
C CYS A 120 6.35 1.16 -1.50
N SER A 121 7.54 0.94 -2.06
CA SER A 121 8.81 0.95 -1.34
C SER A 121 9.06 2.28 -0.63
N GLN A 122 9.08 3.36 -1.41
CA GLN A 122 9.40 4.70 -0.92
C GLN A 122 8.23 5.26 -0.09
N GLY A 123 6.99 4.95 -0.49
CA GLY A 123 5.78 5.33 0.21
C GLY A 123 5.68 4.76 1.62
N ARG A 124 6.34 3.64 1.91
CA ARG A 124 6.36 3.05 3.27
C ARG A 124 6.90 3.99 4.34
N ALA A 125 7.78 4.92 3.94
CA ALA A 125 8.31 5.96 4.81
C ALA A 125 7.28 7.04 5.19
N HIS A 126 6.13 7.08 4.51
CA HIS A 126 5.08 8.08 4.68
C HIS A 126 3.75 7.47 5.11
N PHE A 127 3.45 6.23 4.70
CA PHE A 127 2.20 5.59 5.07
C PHE A 127 2.31 4.07 5.07
N ASP A 128 1.45 3.44 5.85
CA ASP A 128 1.10 2.03 5.65
C ASP A 128 0.00 1.89 4.59
N TYR A 129 0.04 0.80 3.83
CA TYR A 129 -0.87 0.56 2.70
C TYR A 129 -1.14 -0.92 2.51
N ASP A 130 -2.34 -1.27 2.06
CA ASP A 130 -2.67 -2.61 1.59
C ASP A 130 -2.72 -2.59 0.06
N LEU A 131 -2.38 -3.70 -0.58
CA LEU A 131 -2.58 -3.86 -2.02
C LEU A 131 -3.92 -4.51 -2.28
N VAL A 132 -4.71 -3.89 -3.14
CA VAL A 132 -6.04 -4.37 -3.49
C VAL A 132 -6.02 -4.75 -4.95
N ASP A 133 -6.19 -6.04 -5.23
CA ASP A 133 -6.33 -6.52 -6.61
C ASP A 133 -7.80 -6.59 -7.06
N GLU A 134 -8.00 -6.92 -8.32
CA GLU A 134 -9.33 -6.96 -8.94
C GLU A 134 -10.28 -7.98 -8.30
N ASN A 135 -9.76 -9.07 -7.77
CA ASN A 135 -10.60 -10.04 -7.04
C ASN A 135 -11.06 -9.44 -5.71
N MET A 136 -10.17 -8.75 -5.00
CA MET A 136 -10.52 -8.04 -3.76
C MET A 136 -11.56 -6.94 -3.99
N VAL A 137 -11.47 -6.22 -5.12
CA VAL A 137 -12.52 -5.27 -5.53
C VAL A 137 -13.86 -6.01 -5.71
N GLY A 138 -13.86 -7.14 -6.44
CA GLY A 138 -15.05 -7.98 -6.62
C GLY A 138 -15.64 -8.54 -5.33
N TRP A 139 -14.81 -8.78 -4.30
CA TRP A 139 -15.24 -9.18 -2.95
C TRP A 139 -15.66 -8.00 -2.05
N ASN A 140 -15.74 -6.79 -2.60
CA ASN A 140 -16.10 -5.56 -1.90
C ASN A 140 -15.16 -5.24 -0.71
N LEU A 141 -13.86 -5.56 -0.83
CA LEU A 141 -12.87 -5.23 0.22
C LEU A 141 -12.55 -3.73 0.24
N LEU A 142 -12.80 -3.00 -0.85
CA LEU A 142 -12.55 -1.56 -0.92
C LEU A 142 -13.25 -0.76 0.19
N ARG A 143 -14.40 -1.23 0.69
CA ARG A 143 -15.13 -0.60 1.82
C ARG A 143 -14.31 -0.41 3.10
N ARG A 144 -13.16 -1.10 3.21
CA ARG A 144 -12.26 -1.02 4.36
C ARG A 144 -11.27 0.15 4.27
N TYR A 145 -11.11 0.74 3.08
CA TYR A 145 -10.15 1.79 2.83
C TYR A 145 -10.87 3.12 2.57
N LYS A 146 -10.20 4.21 2.96
CA LYS A 146 -10.64 5.58 2.72
C LYS A 146 -10.11 6.11 1.39
N VAL A 147 -8.87 5.73 1.05
CA VAL A 147 -8.15 6.19 -0.14
C VAL A 147 -7.72 4.99 -0.99
N LEU A 148 -7.83 5.12 -2.31
CA LEU A 148 -7.32 4.18 -3.30
C LEU A 148 -6.30 4.90 -4.20
N LEU A 149 -5.06 4.43 -4.20
CA LEU A 149 -3.98 4.94 -5.03
C LEU A 149 -3.86 4.10 -6.29
N HIS A 150 -3.79 4.73 -7.45
CA HIS A 150 -3.56 4.09 -8.74
C HIS A 150 -2.25 4.57 -9.33
N THR A 151 -1.27 3.67 -9.38
CA THR A 151 0.10 3.97 -9.84
C THR A 151 0.34 3.58 -11.30
N SER A 152 -0.37 2.57 -11.79
CA SER A 152 -0.18 1.99 -13.12
C SER A 152 -1.32 1.04 -13.50
N GLY A 153 -1.30 0.56 -14.75
CA GLY A 153 -2.34 -0.30 -15.31
C GLY A 153 -3.49 0.49 -15.92
N LYS A 154 -3.95 0.06 -17.11
CA LYS A 154 -5.03 0.72 -17.83
C LYS A 154 -6.18 -0.22 -18.15
N ILE A 155 -5.90 -1.52 -18.29
CA ILE A 155 -6.91 -2.52 -18.62
C ILE A 155 -7.35 -3.24 -17.34
N PHE A 156 -8.65 -3.22 -17.08
CA PHE A 156 -9.30 -3.87 -15.96
C PHE A 156 -10.55 -4.63 -16.44
N ARG A 157 -11.06 -5.55 -15.62
CA ARG A 157 -12.40 -6.13 -15.86
C ARG A 157 -13.49 -5.08 -15.63
N GLN A 158 -14.59 -5.18 -16.36
CA GLN A 158 -15.73 -4.29 -16.19
C GLN A 158 -16.26 -4.31 -14.75
N SER A 159 -16.31 -5.49 -14.13
CA SER A 159 -16.74 -5.66 -12.74
C SER A 159 -15.82 -4.93 -11.75
N THR A 160 -14.51 -4.89 -12.01
CA THR A 160 -13.55 -4.10 -11.22
C THR A 160 -13.87 -2.62 -11.31
N LEU A 161 -14.04 -2.10 -12.52
CA LEU A 161 -14.36 -0.68 -12.74
C LEU A 161 -15.68 -0.29 -12.06
N THR A 162 -16.70 -1.14 -12.17
CA THR A 162 -17.99 -0.96 -11.48
C THR A 162 -17.88 -1.07 -9.95
N GLY A 163 -16.96 -1.89 -9.42
CA GLY A 163 -16.72 -1.97 -7.97
C GLY A 163 -16.02 -0.73 -7.42
N ILE A 164 -15.03 -0.21 -8.16
CA ILE A 164 -14.33 1.04 -7.84
C ILE A 164 -15.31 2.22 -7.91
N ASP A 165 -16.12 2.28 -8.96
CA ASP A 165 -17.22 3.23 -9.12
C ASP A 165 -18.07 3.35 -7.86
N HIS A 166 -18.69 2.23 -7.50
CA HIS A 166 -19.62 2.17 -6.39
C HIS A 166 -18.95 2.60 -5.08
N TRP A 167 -17.70 2.19 -4.87
CA TRP A 167 -16.91 2.62 -3.71
C TRP A 167 -16.63 4.13 -3.70
N ILE A 168 -16.26 4.74 -4.84
CA ILE A 168 -16.09 6.20 -4.94
C ILE A 168 -17.40 6.90 -4.62
N ARG A 169 -18.51 6.52 -5.26
CA ARG A 169 -19.84 7.13 -5.01
C ARG A 169 -20.30 7.01 -3.57
N ALA A 170 -19.85 5.97 -2.85
CA ALA A 170 -20.10 5.78 -1.43
C ALA A 170 -19.23 6.67 -0.49
N GLY A 171 -18.29 7.43 -1.05
CA GLY A 171 -17.42 8.36 -0.33
C GLY A 171 -15.93 8.01 -0.35
N GLY A 172 -15.50 7.08 -1.20
CA GLY A 172 -14.09 6.78 -1.42
C GLY A 172 -13.35 7.91 -2.14
N VAL A 173 -12.06 8.06 -1.86
CA VAL A 173 -11.18 9.00 -2.58
C VAL A 173 -10.15 8.25 -3.39
N MET A 174 -10.19 8.41 -4.70
CA MET A 174 -9.18 7.84 -5.58
C MET A 174 -8.13 8.87 -5.95
N ILE A 175 -6.85 8.51 -5.89
CA ILE A 175 -5.73 9.32 -6.37
C ILE A 175 -5.05 8.55 -7.50
N THR A 176 -4.89 9.18 -8.66
CA THR A 176 -4.43 8.53 -9.90
C THR A 176 -3.15 9.17 -10.42
N TYR A 177 -2.24 8.33 -10.93
CA TYR A 177 -1.03 8.76 -11.63
C TYR A 177 -1.38 9.13 -13.08
N GLY A 178 -1.42 10.44 -13.35
CA GLY A 178 -1.91 11.00 -14.61
C GLY A 178 -3.42 10.86 -14.77
N ALA A 179 -3.92 11.28 -15.93
CA ALA A 179 -5.35 11.22 -16.23
C ALA A 179 -5.85 9.76 -16.29
N PRO A 180 -7.01 9.45 -15.68
CA PRO A 180 -7.58 8.11 -15.72
C PRO A 180 -7.97 7.75 -17.15
N ASN A 181 -7.24 6.82 -17.76
CA ASN A 181 -7.48 6.30 -19.11
C ASN A 181 -7.78 4.80 -19.09
N TRP A 182 -8.61 4.38 -18.13
CA TRP A 182 -8.93 2.97 -17.92
C TRP A 182 -9.89 2.42 -18.97
N GLN A 183 -9.68 1.16 -19.32
CA GLN A 183 -10.40 0.42 -20.34
C GLN A 183 -10.92 -0.89 -19.74
N SER A 184 -12.13 -1.28 -20.14
CA SER A 184 -12.66 -2.61 -19.84
C SER A 184 -12.09 -3.61 -20.83
N LEU A 185 -11.65 -4.75 -20.30
CA LEU A 185 -11.22 -5.89 -21.10
C LEU A 185 -12.34 -6.41 -22.01
N GLU A 186 -13.55 -6.53 -21.48
CA GLU A 186 -14.68 -7.22 -22.11
C GLU A 186 -15.26 -6.47 -23.30
N THR A 187 -15.23 -5.14 -23.27
CA THR A 187 -15.91 -4.33 -24.29
C THR A 187 -14.96 -3.72 -25.30
N GLN A 188 -13.64 -3.74 -25.05
CA GLN A 188 -12.59 -3.05 -25.84
C GLN A 188 -12.93 -1.59 -26.21
N ARG A 189 -13.94 -1.04 -25.55
CA ARG A 189 -14.44 0.32 -25.61
C ARG A 189 -14.27 0.87 -24.22
N MET A 190 -14.19 2.18 -24.10
CA MET A 190 -14.41 2.80 -22.79
C MET A 190 -15.86 2.53 -22.37
N THR A 191 -16.18 1.38 -21.79
CA THR A 191 -17.42 1.24 -20.99
C THR A 191 -17.30 1.95 -19.66
N GLY A 192 -16.09 2.41 -19.33
CA GLY A 192 -15.85 3.55 -18.47
C GLY A 192 -16.35 4.90 -19.04
N ALA A 193 -16.96 4.98 -20.23
CA ALA A 193 -17.52 6.23 -20.75
C ALA A 193 -18.64 6.81 -19.84
N ALA A 194 -19.25 6.04 -18.95
CA ALA A 194 -20.09 6.61 -17.89
C ALA A 194 -19.30 7.42 -16.84
N TRP A 195 -18.00 7.15 -16.66
CA TRP A 195 -17.09 7.84 -15.73
C TRP A 195 -16.60 9.19 -16.28
N MET A 196 -16.46 9.31 -17.60
CA MET A 196 -16.10 10.58 -18.25
C MET A 196 -17.30 11.41 -18.72
N VAL A 197 -18.48 10.81 -18.92
CA VAL A 197 -19.68 11.55 -19.35
C VAL A 197 -20.38 12.27 -18.18
N LEU A 198 -19.99 12.02 -16.93
CA LEU A 198 -20.50 12.75 -15.78
C LEU A 198 -19.60 13.93 -15.39
N GLN A 199 -19.77 14.98 -16.21
CA GLN A 199 -19.85 16.37 -15.81
C GLN A 199 -18.62 17.03 -15.19
N ASN A 200 -18.06 17.92 -16.00
CA ASN A 200 -17.42 19.18 -15.63
C ASN A 200 -18.38 20.04 -14.76
N ARG A 201 -18.79 19.55 -13.58
CA ARG A 201 -19.46 20.37 -12.57
C ARG A 201 -18.36 21.02 -11.75
N ASN A 202 -18.31 22.34 -11.85
CA ASN A 202 -17.55 23.27 -11.03
C ASN A 202 -17.81 23.09 -9.52
N ALA A 203 -17.41 21.97 -8.93
CA ALA A 203 -17.56 21.71 -7.51
C ALA A 203 -16.38 20.86 -7.01
N ALA A 204 -15.22 21.48 -6.90
CA ALA A 204 -14.35 21.21 -5.76
C ALA A 204 -14.53 22.39 -4.78
N PRO A 205 -14.63 22.15 -3.46
CA PRO A 205 -14.53 23.23 -2.49
C PRO A 205 -13.19 23.96 -2.71
N PRO A 206 -13.16 25.31 -2.67
CA PRO A 206 -12.01 26.15 -3.03
C PRO A 206 -10.67 25.81 -2.36
N SER A 207 -10.69 25.05 -1.26
CA SER A 207 -9.48 24.68 -0.49
C SER A 207 -8.66 23.51 -1.05
N MET A 208 -9.21 22.65 -1.94
CA MET A 208 -8.42 21.54 -2.55
C MET A 208 -7.72 21.93 -3.86
N VAL A 209 -8.21 22.96 -4.56
CA VAL A 209 -7.70 23.36 -5.89
C VAL A 209 -6.29 23.98 -5.81
N GLN A 210 -5.87 24.50 -4.65
CA GLN A 210 -4.57 25.16 -4.50
C GLN A 210 -3.41 24.23 -4.08
N VAL A 211 -3.67 22.95 -3.81
CA VAL A 211 -2.73 22.14 -2.99
C VAL A 211 -1.58 21.50 -3.78
N ALA A 212 -1.69 21.29 -5.09
CA ALA A 212 -0.55 20.79 -5.86
C ALA A 212 -0.67 21.10 -7.36
N GLY A 213 0.36 21.77 -7.89
CA GLY A 213 0.46 22.26 -9.27
C GLY A 213 -0.08 21.30 -10.34
N GLY A 214 -1.34 21.54 -10.75
CA GLY A 214 -2.00 20.86 -11.86
C GLY A 214 -2.88 19.65 -11.48
N VAL A 215 -3.15 19.38 -10.20
CA VAL A 215 -4.08 18.29 -9.81
C VAL A 215 -5.48 18.55 -10.35
N GLN A 216 -6.04 17.59 -11.09
CA GLN A 216 -7.42 17.64 -11.57
C GLN A 216 -8.34 16.92 -10.59
N VAL A 217 -9.50 17.53 -10.30
CA VAL A 217 -10.47 17.02 -9.33
C VAL A 217 -11.77 16.68 -10.04
N PHE A 218 -12.26 15.46 -9.83
CA PHE A 218 -13.54 14.99 -10.35
C PHE A 218 -14.40 14.51 -9.18
N GLY A 219 -15.48 15.24 -8.87
CA GLY A 219 -16.43 14.84 -7.83
C GLY A 219 -17.42 13.80 -8.35
N LEU A 220 -17.68 12.75 -7.58
CA LEU A 220 -18.67 11.72 -7.90
C LEU A 220 -19.51 11.38 -6.68
N ASP A 221 -20.74 11.90 -6.66
CA ASP A 221 -21.66 11.81 -5.54
C ASP A 221 -21.01 12.21 -4.20
N LYS A 222 -20.66 11.23 -3.35
CA LYS A 222 -20.04 11.47 -2.03
C LYS A 222 -18.51 11.41 -2.05
N GLY A 223 -17.91 10.94 -3.14
CA GLY A 223 -16.47 10.74 -3.25
C GLY A 223 -15.84 11.56 -4.36
N THR A 224 -14.54 11.32 -4.57
CA THR A 224 -13.71 12.16 -5.44
C THR A 224 -12.61 11.35 -6.11
N ILE A 225 -12.29 11.71 -7.35
CA ILE A 225 -11.08 11.28 -8.05
C ILE A 225 -10.14 12.49 -8.16
N LEU A 226 -8.88 12.27 -7.82
CA LEU A 226 -7.80 13.25 -7.86
C LEU A 226 -6.75 12.73 -8.83
N SER A 227 -6.54 13.42 -9.94
CA SER A 227 -5.55 13.07 -10.97
C SER A 227 -4.34 13.95 -10.84
N ILE A 228 -3.18 13.31 -10.62
CA ILE A 228 -1.91 13.99 -10.42
C ILE A 228 -1.10 13.90 -11.71
N PRO A 229 -0.89 15.01 -12.44
CA PRO A 229 0.12 15.04 -13.49
C PRO A 229 1.50 14.96 -12.82
N ALA A 230 2.28 13.93 -13.16
CA ALA A 230 3.61 13.74 -12.59
C ALA A 230 4.59 13.22 -13.63
N GLY A 231 5.85 13.68 -13.53
CA GLY A 231 6.93 13.33 -14.45
C GLY A 231 7.53 11.93 -14.23
N GLY A 232 7.11 11.24 -13.17
CA GLY A 232 7.59 9.93 -12.78
C GLY A 232 7.08 9.53 -11.40
N ILE A 233 7.43 8.33 -10.96
CA ILE A 233 7.01 7.78 -9.65
C ILE A 233 7.48 8.62 -8.46
N PRO A 234 8.73 9.14 -8.40
CA PRO A 234 9.16 9.99 -7.27
C PRO A 234 8.36 11.29 -7.16
N ASP A 235 8.07 11.94 -8.29
CA ASP A 235 7.24 13.15 -8.35
C ASP A 235 5.79 12.83 -7.95
N TYR A 236 5.23 11.74 -8.47
CA TYR A 236 3.90 11.26 -8.11
C TYR A 236 3.77 10.97 -6.60
N LEU A 237 4.76 10.30 -6.01
CA LEU A 237 4.78 10.03 -4.57
C LEU A 237 4.83 11.33 -3.76
N THR A 238 5.71 12.25 -4.13
CA THR A 238 5.83 13.55 -3.45
C THR A 238 4.49 14.30 -3.43
N LYS A 239 3.84 14.39 -4.60
CA LYS A 239 2.52 15.04 -4.72
C LYS A 239 1.42 14.26 -4.00
N THR A 240 1.47 12.93 -4.01
CA THR A 240 0.51 12.08 -3.30
C THR A 240 0.61 12.29 -1.78
N VAL A 241 1.83 12.33 -1.22
CA VAL A 241 2.02 12.58 0.22
C VAL A 241 1.50 13.96 0.61
N ALA A 242 1.77 14.99 -0.19
CA ALA A 242 1.23 16.34 0.04
C ALA A 242 -0.31 16.35 0.02
N LEU A 243 -0.92 15.64 -0.94
CA LEU A 243 -2.36 15.52 -1.05
C LEU A 243 -2.98 14.76 0.13
N LEU A 244 -2.38 13.63 0.51
CA LEU A 244 -2.79 12.87 1.69
C LEU A 244 -2.71 13.71 2.98
N ALA A 245 -1.71 14.61 3.10
CA ALA A 245 -1.61 15.51 4.24
C ALA A 245 -2.78 16.50 4.32
N VAL A 246 -3.22 17.03 3.17
CA VAL A 246 -4.41 17.88 3.10
C VAL A 246 -5.68 17.09 3.40
N LEU A 247 -5.82 15.89 2.84
CA LEU A 247 -6.98 15.03 3.11
C LEU A 247 -7.05 14.65 4.60
N ALA A 248 -5.92 14.30 5.22
CA ALA A 248 -5.84 13.97 6.64
C ALA A 248 -6.17 15.16 7.57
N SER A 249 -5.94 16.39 7.10
CA SER A 249 -6.25 17.64 7.81
C SER A 249 -7.69 18.13 7.56
N SER A 250 -8.40 17.52 6.61
CA SER A 250 -9.79 17.87 6.31
C SER A 250 -10.77 17.32 7.36
N GLN A 251 -11.93 17.97 7.51
CA GLN A 251 -13.00 17.48 8.37
C GLN A 251 -13.74 16.30 7.72
N GLY A 252 -14.22 15.35 8.53
CA GLY A 252 -15.09 14.26 8.09
C GLY A 252 -14.40 12.90 7.97
N LYS A 253 -14.87 12.02 7.07
CA LYS A 253 -14.42 10.62 6.98
C LYS A 253 -12.92 10.45 6.69
N LEU A 254 -12.29 11.46 6.10
CA LEU A 254 -10.86 11.48 5.76
C LEU A 254 -9.99 12.05 6.88
N GLN A 255 -10.61 12.61 7.92
CA GLN A 255 -9.90 13.07 9.11
C GLN A 255 -9.14 11.88 9.72
N ALA A 256 -7.86 12.13 10.02
CA ALA A 256 -6.93 11.13 10.59
C ALA A 256 -6.84 9.84 9.75
N LEU A 257 -6.16 9.92 8.60
CA LEU A 257 -5.69 8.72 7.88
C LEU A 257 -4.73 7.94 8.79
N ARG A 258 -5.19 6.80 9.32
CA ARG A 258 -4.43 6.00 10.27
C ARG A 258 -3.24 5.36 9.56
N GLY A 259 -2.09 5.42 10.20
CA GLY A 259 -0.83 4.96 9.63
C GLY A 259 -0.20 5.90 8.60
N PHE A 260 -0.79 7.07 8.32
CA PHE A 260 -0.17 8.11 7.49
C PHE A 260 0.61 9.12 8.33
N LYS A 261 1.78 9.51 7.84
CA LYS A 261 2.61 10.61 8.32
C LYS A 261 3.09 11.46 7.15
N ALA A 262 2.93 12.77 7.28
CA ALA A 262 3.25 13.72 6.22
C ALA A 262 4.76 13.84 5.93
N ARG A 263 5.63 13.33 6.81
CA ARG A 263 7.08 13.42 6.68
C ARG A 263 7.73 12.06 6.92
N SER A 264 8.78 11.78 6.16
CA SER A 264 9.69 10.67 6.44
C SER A 264 10.65 11.13 7.54
N ASP A 265 10.63 10.43 8.66
CA ASP A 265 11.49 10.63 9.83
C ASP A 265 12.47 9.45 10.02
N GLY A 266 12.65 8.64 8.97
CA GLY A 266 13.44 7.42 9.04
C GLY A 266 12.78 6.29 9.82
N LYS A 267 11.48 6.39 10.15
CA LYS A 267 10.73 5.32 10.81
C LYS A 267 9.68 4.72 9.90
N TYR A 268 9.28 3.48 10.16
CA TYR A 268 8.09 2.86 9.58
C TYR A 268 7.11 2.56 10.68
N ASP A 269 5.84 2.94 10.46
CA ASP A 269 4.79 2.76 11.46
C ASP A 269 3.68 1.87 10.91
N THR A 270 3.16 0.99 11.75
CA THR A 270 1.92 0.24 11.51
C THR A 270 1.04 0.35 12.74
N VAL A 271 -0.22 0.74 12.53
CA VAL A 271 -1.20 0.92 13.61
C VAL A 271 -1.99 -0.37 13.80
N PHE A 272 -2.15 -0.80 15.03
CA PHE A 272 -2.99 -1.91 15.45
C PHE A 272 -4.12 -1.39 16.38
N PRO A 273 -5.15 -2.19 16.67
CA PRO A 273 -6.20 -1.80 17.60
C PRO A 273 -5.72 -1.46 19.01
N ASP A 274 -4.61 -2.06 19.45
CA ASP A 274 -4.06 -2.01 20.81
C ASP A 274 -2.71 -1.27 20.89
N GLY A 275 -2.31 -0.58 19.81
CA GLY A 275 -1.08 0.20 19.81
C GLY A 275 -0.49 0.46 18.43
N ARG A 276 0.76 0.85 18.41
CA ARG A 276 1.55 1.17 17.22
C ARG A 276 2.86 0.42 17.24
N LEU A 277 3.14 -0.29 16.15
CA LEU A 277 4.43 -0.90 15.86
C LEU A 277 5.28 0.10 15.07
N THR A 278 6.49 0.37 15.54
CA THR A 278 7.42 1.32 14.92
C THR A 278 8.78 0.66 14.69
N PHE A 279 9.35 0.86 13.50
CA PHE A 279 10.69 0.40 13.14
C PHE A 279 11.57 1.59 12.77
N ASP A 280 12.73 1.71 13.39
CA ASP A 280 13.72 2.72 13.07
C ASP A 280 14.68 2.21 11.99
N THR A 281 14.71 2.86 10.83
CA THR A 281 15.52 2.43 9.69
C THR A 281 17.02 2.69 9.86
N ALA A 282 17.42 3.52 10.83
CA ALA A 282 18.83 3.81 11.12
C ALA A 282 19.39 2.83 12.15
N THR A 283 18.63 2.50 13.21
CA THR A 283 19.09 1.58 14.26
C THR A 283 18.65 0.14 14.07
N PHE A 284 17.65 -0.10 13.22
CA PHE A 284 16.96 -1.38 13.02
C PHE A 284 16.21 -1.89 14.25
N ASP A 285 15.90 -1.00 15.19
CA ASP A 285 15.11 -1.31 16.38
C ASP A 285 13.62 -1.33 16.05
N THR A 286 12.91 -2.25 16.70
CA THR A 286 11.45 -2.30 16.65
C THR A 286 10.86 -2.08 18.03
N SER A 287 9.89 -1.17 18.15
CA SER A 287 9.16 -0.90 19.38
C SER A 287 7.65 -1.01 19.16
N PHE A 288 6.94 -1.36 20.24
CA PHE A 288 5.48 -1.33 20.26
C PHE A 288 5.01 -0.36 21.36
N HIS A 289 4.15 0.56 20.99
CA HIS A 289 3.59 1.58 21.88
C HIS A 289 2.08 1.35 22.00
N SER A 290 1.64 0.87 23.17
CA SER A 290 0.22 0.66 23.50
C SER A 290 -0.53 1.98 23.70
#